data_AF-A0A182XPD9-F1
#
_entry.id   AF-A0A182XPD9-F1
#
_cell.length_a   1.000
_cell.length_b   1.000
_cell.length_c   1.000
_cell.angle_alpha   90.00
_cell.angle_beta   90.00
_cell.angle_gamma   90.00
#
_symmetry.space_group_name_H-M   'P 1'
#
loop_
_entity.id
_entity.type
_entity.pdbx_description
1 polymer ?
#
loop_
_entity_poly.entity_id
_entity_poly.type
_entity_poly.pdbx_seq_one_letter_code
_entity_poly.pdbx_strand_id
1 'polypeptide(L)'
;VFRTIIEKGKEYNEVIKIWIGPKLIVFLVDPRDIELLLSSHVYIDKSPEYRFFKPWLGNGLLISTGHKWRQHRKLIAPTFHLNVLKSFIDLFNENSRLVVKKMQKENGKVFDCHDYMSECTVEILLGK
;
A
#
# COMPACT_ATOMS: atom_id res chain seq x y z
N VAL A 1 14.25 11.00 6.11
CA VAL A 1 14.35 9.63 6.68
C VAL A 1 14.62 8.59 5.59
N PHE A 2 13.67 8.24 4.71
CA PHE A 2 13.90 7.22 3.67
C PHE A 2 15.08 7.52 2.74
N ARG A 3 15.21 8.77 2.26
CA ARG A 3 16.37 9.20 1.46
C ARG A 3 17.69 8.94 2.20
N THR A 4 17.76 9.36 3.47
CA THR A 4 18.93 9.18 4.33
C THR A 4 19.28 7.71 4.54
N ILE A 5 18.27 6.84 4.71
CA ILE A 5 18.46 5.39 4.83
C ILE A 5 19.03 4.83 3.52
N ILE A 6 18.47 5.21 2.37
CA ILE A 6 18.97 4.72 1.07
C ILE A 6 20.41 5.19 0.81
N GLU A 7 20.72 6.45 1.08
CA GLU A 7 22.06 7.01 0.91
C GLU A 7 23.08 6.29 1.80
N LYS A 8 22.78 6.11 3.09
CA LYS A 8 23.64 5.35 3.99
C LYS A 8 23.72 3.87 3.63
N GLY A 9 22.67 3.29 3.05
CA GLY A 9 22.67 1.89 2.62
C GLY A 9 23.71 1.60 1.55
N LYS A 10 24.03 2.60 0.71
CA LYS A 10 25.10 2.52 -0.29
C LYS A 10 26.50 2.57 0.34
N GLU A 11 26.64 3.25 1.47
CA GLU A 11 27.92 3.39 2.19
C GLU A 11 28.26 2.14 3.01
N TYR A 12 27.26 1.51 3.63
CA TYR A 12 27.44 0.35 4.52
C TYR A 12 27.23 -1.02 3.85
N ASN A 13 27.06 -1.04 2.52
CA ASN A 13 26.95 -2.23 1.68
C ASN A 13 26.00 -3.30 2.26
N GLU A 14 24.69 -3.09 2.09
CA GLU A 14 23.57 -4.08 2.13
C GLU A 14 22.52 -3.86 3.24
N VAL A 15 22.90 -3.79 4.52
CA VAL A 15 21.93 -3.79 5.64
C VAL A 15 22.21 -2.70 6.67
N ILE A 16 21.20 -1.87 6.97
CA ILE A 16 21.30 -0.82 7.98
C ILE A 16 20.54 -1.23 9.25
N LYS A 17 21.15 -1.00 10.40
CA LYS A 17 20.59 -1.30 11.72
C LYS A 17 20.45 -0.01 12.52
N ILE A 18 19.25 0.26 13.02
CA ILE A 18 18.97 1.43 13.85
C ILE A 18 18.29 0.98 15.14
N TRP A 19 18.86 1.37 16.27
CA TRP A 19 18.22 1.19 17.57
C TRP A 19 17.31 2.38 17.87
N ILE A 20 16.05 2.11 18.19
CA ILE A 20 15.10 3.09 18.73
C ILE A 20 14.72 2.61 20.14
N GLY A 21 15.42 3.14 21.14
CA GLY A 21 15.36 2.63 22.50
C GLY A 21 15.71 1.13 22.53
N PRO A 22 14.84 0.25 23.09
CA PRO A 22 15.10 -1.20 23.14
C PRO A 22 14.76 -1.94 21.84
N LYS A 23 14.20 -1.27 20.83
CA LYS A 23 13.81 -1.91 19.56
C LYS A 23 14.90 -1.74 18.51
N LEU A 24 15.34 -2.85 17.93
CA LEU A 24 16.18 -2.85 16.73
C LEU A 24 15.31 -2.82 15.48
N ILE A 25 15.56 -1.85 14.60
CA ILE A 25 14.97 -1.75 13.27
C ILE A 25 16.06 -2.07 12.24
N VAL A 26 15.75 -3.01 11.36
CA VAL A 26 16.65 -3.44 10.27
C VAL A 26 16.05 -2.97 8.95
N PHE A 27 16.83 -2.21 8.19
CA PHE A 27 16.48 -1.79 6.84
C PHE A 27 17.25 -2.63 5.84
N LEU A 28 16.51 -3.34 5.00
CA LEU A 28 17.03 -4.05 3.85
C LEU A 28 16.98 -3.12 2.63
N VAL A 29 18.08 -3.05 1.92
CA VAL A 29 18.21 -2.22 0.71
C VAL A 29 18.46 -3.10 -0.53
N ASP A 30 19.03 -4.30 -0.34
CA ASP A 30 19.22 -5.27 -1.41
C ASP A 30 17.88 -5.92 -1.81
N PRO A 31 17.48 -5.86 -3.09
CA PRO A 31 16.25 -6.47 -3.55
C PRO A 31 16.19 -8.00 -3.33
N ARG A 32 17.34 -8.71 -3.33
CA ARG A 32 17.41 -10.16 -3.10
C ARG A 32 16.98 -10.52 -1.67
N ASP A 33 17.44 -9.73 -0.69
CA ASP A 33 17.06 -9.93 0.72
C ASP A 33 15.57 -9.58 0.94
N ILE A 34 15.10 -8.52 0.29
CA ILE A 34 13.70 -8.10 0.34
C ILE A 34 12.79 -9.18 -0.26
N GLU A 35 13.16 -9.72 -1.43
CA GLU A 35 12.41 -10.79 -2.10
C GLU A 35 12.31 -12.03 -1.22
N LEU A 36 13.41 -12.46 -0.58
CA LEU A 36 13.45 -13.63 0.30
C LEU A 36 12.44 -13.51 1.46
N LEU A 37 12.28 -12.31 2.03
CA LEU A 37 11.29 -12.08 3.09
C LEU A 37 9.87 -11.92 2.55
N LEU A 38 9.66 -11.09 1.52
CA LEU A 38 8.33 -10.76 1.02
C LEU A 38 7.64 -11.90 0.26
N SER A 39 8.41 -12.81 -0.33
CA SER A 39 7.89 -14.03 -0.98
C SER A 39 7.64 -15.17 0.00
N SER A 40 8.13 -15.07 1.25
CA SER A 40 8.00 -16.14 2.23
C SER A 40 6.56 -16.39 2.63
N HIS A 41 6.16 -17.66 2.60
CA HIS A 41 4.89 -18.11 3.16
C HIS A 41 4.92 -18.31 4.68
N VAL A 42 6.11 -18.23 5.29
CA VAL A 42 6.35 -18.41 6.73
C VAL A 42 6.41 -17.06 7.44
N TYR A 43 7.22 -16.12 6.92
CA TYR A 43 7.44 -14.79 7.52
C TYR A 43 6.37 -13.77 7.10
N ILE A 44 5.10 -14.07 7.43
CA ILE A 44 3.96 -13.23 7.03
C ILE A 44 3.47 -12.27 8.12
N ASP A 45 3.99 -12.41 9.33
CA ASP A 45 3.60 -11.60 10.48
C ASP A 45 3.92 -10.13 10.26
N LYS A 46 2.96 -9.26 10.60
CA LYS A 46 3.13 -7.81 10.50
C LYS A 46 3.77 -7.26 11.76
N SER A 47 4.46 -6.13 11.58
CA SER A 47 5.09 -5.44 12.68
C SER A 47 4.04 -5.02 13.73
N PRO A 48 4.39 -4.93 15.02
CA PRO A 48 3.45 -4.56 16.07
C PRO A 48 2.73 -3.22 15.82
N GLU A 49 3.35 -2.33 15.05
CA GLU A 49 2.82 -1.03 14.65
C GLU A 49 1.53 -1.16 13.81
N TYR A 50 1.31 -2.28 13.11
CA TYR A 50 0.05 -2.52 12.40
C TYR A 50 -1.17 -2.60 13.34
N ARG A 51 -0.96 -2.81 14.64
CA ARG A 51 -2.05 -2.80 15.64
C ARG A 51 -2.72 -1.43 15.76
N PHE A 52 -2.07 -0.35 15.33
CA PHE A 52 -2.69 0.98 15.29
C PHE A 52 -3.90 1.04 14.34
N PHE A 53 -3.97 0.17 13.33
CA PHE A 53 -5.11 0.09 12.41
C PHE A 53 -6.27 -0.76 12.93
N LYS A 54 -6.11 -1.48 14.05
CA LYS A 54 -7.12 -2.40 14.61
C LYS A 54 -8.46 -1.72 14.94
N PRO A 55 -8.52 -0.48 15.47
CA PRO A 55 -9.79 0.18 15.72
C PRO A 55 -10.65 0.39 14.46
N TRP A 56 -10.02 0.57 13.29
CA TRP A 56 -10.72 0.81 12.03
C TRP A 56 -10.96 -0.47 11.22
N LEU A 57 -9.96 -1.36 11.17
CA LEU A 57 -9.96 -2.54 10.29
C LEU A 57 -10.19 -3.86 11.04
N GLY A 58 -10.35 -3.81 12.36
CA GLY A 58 -10.50 -4.99 13.21
C GLY A 58 -9.35 -5.99 13.05
N ASN A 59 -9.69 -7.28 12.96
CA ASN A 59 -8.74 -8.35 12.64
C ASN A 59 -8.86 -8.75 11.15
N GLY A 60 -8.92 -7.75 10.26
CA GLY A 60 -9.03 -7.91 8.82
C GLY A 60 -7.74 -8.37 8.14
N LEU A 61 -7.76 -8.45 6.81
CA LEU A 61 -6.67 -9.01 6.00
C LEU A 61 -5.31 -8.30 6.21
N LEU A 62 -5.32 -6.98 6.47
CA LEU A 62 -4.10 -6.20 6.69
C LEU A 62 -3.37 -6.56 8.00
N ILE A 63 -4.12 -6.94 9.04
CA ILE A 63 -3.63 -7.10 10.41
C ILE A 63 -3.51 -8.59 10.80
N SER A 64 -4.41 -9.42 10.28
CA SER A 64 -4.41 -10.86 10.53
C SER A 64 -3.13 -11.52 10.00
N THR A 65 -2.71 -12.61 10.65
CA THR A 65 -1.56 -13.41 10.25
C THR A 65 -1.89 -14.90 10.28
N GLY A 66 -0.92 -15.76 9.93
CA GLY A 66 -1.05 -17.21 10.00
C GLY A 66 -2.25 -17.77 9.21
N HIS A 67 -2.93 -18.76 9.79
CA HIS A 67 -4.04 -19.46 9.16
C HIS A 67 -5.23 -18.53 8.83
N LYS A 68 -5.54 -17.59 9.72
CA LYS A 68 -6.65 -16.63 9.53
C LYS A 68 -6.42 -15.75 8.30
N TRP A 69 -5.21 -15.22 8.15
CA TRP A 69 -4.83 -14.46 6.96
C TRP A 69 -4.94 -15.29 5.69
N ARG A 70 -4.45 -16.53 5.71
CA ARG A 70 -4.49 -17.45 4.55
C ARG A 70 -5.94 -17.73 4.13
N GLN A 71 -6.83 -18.01 5.08
CA GLN A 71 -8.25 -18.24 4.80
C GLN A 71 -8.92 -17.01 4.21
N HIS A 72 -8.75 -15.83 4.82
CA HIS A 72 -9.35 -14.59 4.33
C HIS A 72 -8.82 -14.23 2.94
N ARG A 73 -7.50 -14.37 2.70
CA ARG A 73 -6.90 -14.12 1.38
C ARG A 73 -7.45 -15.06 0.32
N LYS A 74 -7.58 -16.36 0.63
CA LYS A 74 -8.14 -17.36 -0.29
C LYS A 74 -9.58 -17.04 -0.68
N LEU A 75 -10.38 -16.53 0.25
CA LEU A 75 -11.76 -16.14 0.01
C LEU A 75 -11.87 -14.88 -0.86
N ILE A 76 -11.00 -13.90 -0.64
CA ILE A 76 -11.05 -12.58 -1.32
C ILE A 76 -10.38 -12.63 -2.69
N ALA A 77 -9.30 -13.39 -2.88
CA ALA A 77 -8.52 -13.38 -4.13
C ALA A 77 -9.35 -13.53 -5.42
N PRO A 78 -10.43 -14.34 -5.49
CA PRO A 78 -11.27 -14.44 -6.69
C PRO A 78 -11.96 -13.13 -7.10
N THR A 79 -12.19 -12.19 -6.18
CA THR A 79 -12.81 -10.89 -6.53
C THR A 79 -11.87 -9.99 -7.33
N PHE A 80 -10.59 -10.34 -7.41
CA PHE A 80 -9.59 -9.67 -8.24
C PHE A 80 -9.31 -10.42 -9.55
N HIS A 81 -10.19 -11.37 -9.92
CA HIS A 81 -10.11 -12.02 -11.23
C HIS A 81 -10.44 -11.03 -12.34
N LEU A 82 -9.80 -11.18 -13.51
CA LEU A 82 -9.87 -10.22 -14.62
C LEU A 82 -11.30 -9.84 -15.02
N ASN A 83 -12.23 -10.79 -15.05
CA ASN A 83 -13.62 -10.51 -15.42
C ASN A 83 -14.35 -9.61 -14.40
N VAL A 84 -14.02 -9.74 -13.12
CA VAL A 84 -14.54 -8.86 -12.07
C VAL A 84 -13.89 -7.49 -12.17
N LEU A 85 -12.59 -7.42 -12.47
CA LEU A 85 -11.92 -6.14 -12.72
C LEU A 85 -12.51 -5.39 -13.93
N LYS A 86 -12.87 -6.11 -14.99
CA LYS A 86 -13.51 -5.54 -16.18
C LYS A 86 -14.86 -4.88 -15.87
N SER A 87 -15.63 -5.36 -14.89
CA SER A 87 -16.90 -4.73 -14.54
C SER A 87 -16.74 -3.36 -13.86
N PHE A 88 -15.53 -3.00 -13.41
CA PHE A 88 -15.26 -1.67 -12.84
C PHE A 88 -14.76 -0.64 -13.87
N ILE A 89 -14.51 -1.04 -15.13
CA ILE A 89 -13.96 -0.14 -16.14
C ILE A 89 -14.86 1.10 -16.36
N ASP A 90 -16.18 0.92 -16.40
CA ASP A 90 -17.11 2.03 -16.60
C ASP A 90 -17.07 3.01 -15.42
N LEU A 91 -17.04 2.50 -14.18
CA LEU A 91 -16.88 3.30 -12.96
C LEU A 91 -15.56 4.09 -12.97
N PHE A 92 -14.45 3.45 -13.34
CA PHE A 92 -13.15 4.11 -13.43
C PHE A 92 -13.16 5.21 -14.50
N ASN A 93 -13.75 4.93 -15.66
CA ASN A 93 -13.87 5.89 -16.75
C ASN A 93 -14.75 7.09 -16.38
N GLU A 94 -15.85 6.86 -15.67
CA GLU A 94 -16.73 7.92 -15.17
C GLU A 94 -16.01 8.83 -14.18
N ASN A 95 -15.43 8.26 -13.12
CA ASN A 95 -14.66 9.00 -12.12
C ASN A 95 -13.46 9.74 -12.74
N SER A 96 -12.79 9.13 -13.73
CA SER A 96 -11.70 9.78 -14.47
C SER A 96 -12.17 11.01 -15.25
N ARG A 97 -13.35 10.95 -15.89
CA ARG A 97 -13.93 12.13 -16.57
C ARG A 97 -14.35 13.20 -15.58
N LEU A 98 -14.92 12.82 -14.43
CA LEU A 98 -15.34 13.75 -13.39
C LEU A 98 -14.14 14.50 -12.81
N VAL A 99 -13.05 13.80 -12.47
CA VAL A 99 -11.86 14.46 -11.92
C VAL A 99 -11.22 15.41 -12.95
N VAL A 100 -11.15 15.03 -14.24
CA VAL A 100 -10.68 15.93 -15.30
C VAL A 100 -11.54 17.18 -15.39
N LYS A 101 -12.87 17.03 -15.33
CA LYS A 101 -13.79 18.17 -15.30
C LYS A 101 -13.57 19.06 -14.08
N LYS A 102 -13.34 18.49 -12.90
CA LYS A 102 -13.01 19.26 -11.68
C LYS A 102 -11.69 20.03 -11.84
N MET A 103 -10.69 19.44 -12.49
CA MET A 103 -9.38 20.07 -12.75
C MET A 103 -9.43 21.18 -13.82
N GLN A 104 -10.44 21.23 -14.69
CA GLN A 104 -10.57 22.29 -15.70
C GLN A 104 -10.58 23.71 -15.11
N LYS A 105 -11.02 23.87 -13.86
CA LYS A 105 -11.05 25.17 -13.17
C LYS A 105 -9.65 25.76 -12.93
N GLU A 106 -8.60 24.95 -12.98
CA GLU A 106 -7.21 25.38 -12.83
C GLU A 106 -6.71 26.17 -14.07
N ASN A 107 -7.42 26.08 -15.19
CA ASN A 107 -7.28 26.94 -16.37
C ASN A 107 -5.83 27.03 -16.91
N GLY A 108 -5.17 25.88 -17.07
CA GLY A 108 -3.84 25.77 -17.66
C GLY A 108 -2.68 26.21 -16.75
N LYS A 109 -2.96 26.57 -15.49
CA LYS A 109 -1.92 26.86 -14.50
C LYS A 109 -1.28 25.57 -14.00
N VAL A 110 -0.07 25.69 -13.45
CA VAL A 110 0.53 24.62 -12.65
C VAL A 110 -0.22 24.56 -11.32
N PHE A 111 -0.69 23.38 -10.94
CA PHE A 111 -1.41 23.14 -9.69
C PHE A 111 -1.00 21.79 -9.10
N ASP A 112 -1.25 21.61 -7.80
CA ASP A 112 -1.09 20.33 -7.13
C ASP A 112 -2.35 19.47 -7.34
N CYS A 113 -2.18 18.30 -7.95
CA CYS A 113 -3.30 17.40 -8.23
C CYS A 113 -3.68 16.49 -7.05
N HIS A 114 -2.93 16.53 -5.94
CA HIS A 114 -3.05 15.58 -4.84
C HIS A 114 -4.50 15.44 -4.32
N ASP A 115 -5.19 16.54 -4.08
CA ASP A 115 -6.54 16.51 -3.52
C ASP A 115 -7.56 15.96 -4.51
N TYR A 116 -7.43 16.31 -5.80
CA TYR A 116 -8.27 15.75 -6.86
C TYR A 116 -8.10 14.23 -7.01
N MET A 117 -6.85 13.77 -6.98
CA MET A 117 -6.54 12.34 -7.11
C MET A 117 -6.97 11.56 -5.87
N SER A 118 -6.81 12.16 -4.68
CA SER A 118 -7.27 11.58 -3.43
C SER A 118 -8.80 11.44 -3.42
N GLU A 119 -9.52 12.49 -3.83
CA GLU A 119 -10.99 12.47 -3.97
C GLU A 119 -11.43 11.39 -4.97
N CYS A 120 -10.88 11.39 -6.18
CA CYS A 120 -11.18 10.40 -7.22
C CYS A 120 -10.93 8.96 -6.73
N THR A 121 -9.84 8.73 -5.99
CA THR A 121 -9.54 7.40 -5.43
C THR A 121 -10.61 6.98 -4.42
N VAL A 122 -11.09 7.89 -3.57
CA VAL A 122 -12.16 7.60 -2.61
C VAL A 122 -13.50 7.36 -3.31
N GLU A 123 -13.85 8.16 -4.33
CA GLU A 123 -15.06 7.96 -5.14
C GLU A 123 -15.05 6.57 -5.79
N ILE A 124 -13.94 6.19 -6.43
CA ILE A 124 -13.74 4.85 -7.02
C ILE A 124 -13.85 3.74 -5.95
N LEU A 125 -13.19 3.89 -4.80
CA LEU A 125 -13.22 2.88 -3.73
C LEU A 125 -14.62 2.67 -3.14
N LEU A 126 -15.44 3.74 -3.11
CA LEU A 126 -16.81 3.69 -2.61
C LEU A 126 -17.84 3.30 -3.68
N GLY A 127 -17.41 3.13 -4.94
CA GLY A 127 -18.31 2.84 -6.06
C GLY A 127 -19.30 3.97 -6.35
N LYS A 128 -18.86 5.22 -6.13
CA LYS A 128 -19.65 6.44 -6.33
C LYS A 128 -19.23 7.19 -7.59
#